data_AF-A0A1X9XZH5-F1
#
_entry.id   AF-A0A1X9XZH5-F1
#
_cell.length_a   1.000
_cell.length_b   1.000
_cell.length_c   1.000
_cell.angle_alpha   90.00
_cell.angle_beta   90.00
_cell.angle_gamma   90.00
#
_symmetry.space_group_name_H-M   'P 1'
#
loop_
_entity.id
_entity.type
_entity.pdbx_description
1 polymer ?
#
loop_
_entity_poly.entity_id
_entity_poly.type
_entity_poly.pdbx_seq_one_letter_code
_entity_poly.pdbx_strand_id
1 'polypeptide(L)'
;TLFIDSQQVIETGQSILIPDAQNTPLQNEATRAVMRARNTQCILLLPLLARGEVIGTIAPDTDEPDHIFTPEEIQLAQTITNQ
;
A
#
# COMPACT_ATOMS: atom_id res chain seq x y z
N THR A 1 1.26 9.52 11.11
CA THR A 1 1.96 8.33 11.58
C THR A 1 1.54 7.27 10.60
N LEU A 2 2.43 6.90 9.67
CA LEU A 2 2.25 5.94 8.56
C LEU A 2 1.68 4.57 8.98
N PHE A 3 1.44 4.36 10.27
CA PHE A 3 1.34 3.06 10.91
C PHE A 3 -0.07 2.46 10.94
N ILE A 4 -1.13 3.27 10.75
CA ILE A 4 -2.51 2.76 10.84
C ILE A 4 -2.78 1.79 9.69
N ASP A 5 -2.45 2.19 8.47
CA ASP A 5 -2.68 1.39 7.27
C ASP A 5 -1.86 0.09 7.33
N SER A 6 -0.59 0.16 7.76
CA SER A 6 0.24 -1.04 7.92
C SER A 6 -0.26 -1.97 9.03
N GLN A 7 -0.75 -1.43 10.14
CA GLN A 7 -1.27 -2.25 11.24
C GLN A 7 -2.54 -2.99 10.80
N GLN A 8 -3.45 -2.32 10.09
CA GLN A 8 -4.63 -2.96 9.53
C GLN A 8 -4.26 -4.09 8.57
N VAL A 9 -3.28 -3.89 7.68
CA VAL A 9 -2.80 -4.95 6.77
C VAL A 9 -2.21 -6.12 7.55
N ILE A 10 -1.45 -5.85 8.62
CA ILE A 10 -0.86 -6.90 9.47
C ILE A 10 -1.94 -7.69 10.20
N GLU A 11 -2.92 -7.01 10.80
CA GLU A 11 -3.99 -7.64 11.58
C GLU A 11 -4.97 -8.45 10.73
N THR A 12 -5.25 -7.98 9.51
CA THR A 12 -6.26 -8.59 8.64
C THR A 12 -5.66 -9.54 7.59
N GLY A 13 -4.37 -9.41 7.29
CA GLY A 13 -3.75 -10.06 6.13
C GLY A 13 -4.38 -9.63 4.81
N GLN A 14 -5.10 -8.50 4.76
CA GLN A 14 -5.74 -7.98 3.56
C GLN A 14 -4.96 -6.80 3.02
N SER A 15 -4.80 -6.73 1.70
CA SER A 15 -4.16 -5.60 1.02
C SER A 15 -5.05 -4.36 1.01
N ILE A 16 -4.43 -3.17 1.02
CA ILE A 16 -5.13 -1.88 0.92
C ILE A 16 -4.62 -1.13 -0.31
N LEU A 17 -5.52 -0.67 -1.16
CA LEU A 17 -5.23 0.24 -2.25
C LEU A 17 -5.51 1.68 -1.83
N ILE A 18 -4.56 2.58 -2.08
CA ILE A 18 -4.68 4.02 -1.83
C ILE A 18 -4.51 4.76 -3.16
N PRO A 19 -5.61 5.06 -3.88
CA PRO A 19 -5.56 5.65 -5.23
C PRO A 19 -5.06 7.09 -5.27
N ASP A 20 -5.23 7.84 -4.18
CA ASP A 20 -4.73 9.21 -4.02
C ASP A 20 -3.87 9.27 -2.75
N ALA A 21 -2.60 8.91 -2.88
CA ALA A 21 -1.64 8.89 -1.79
C ALA A 21 -1.32 10.30 -1.26
N GLN A 22 -1.56 11.34 -2.05
CA GLN A 22 -1.22 12.73 -1.70
C GLN A 22 -2.31 13.43 -0.89
N ASN A 23 -3.56 12.97 -0.98
CA ASN A 23 -4.70 13.59 -0.31
C ASN A 23 -5.57 12.60 0.49
N THR A 24 -5.17 11.33 0.59
CA THR A 24 -5.93 10.35 1.36
C THR A 24 -6.18 10.77 2.82
N PRO A 25 -7.41 10.57 3.33
CA PRO A 25 -7.72 10.79 4.74
C PRO A 25 -7.15 9.70 5.65
N LEU A 26 -6.70 8.57 5.09
CA LEU A 26 -6.10 7.45 5.85
C LEU A 26 -4.76 7.83 6.49
N GLN A 27 -4.06 8.80 5.88
CA GLN A 27 -2.75 9.25 6.31
C GLN A 27 -2.83 10.61 6.99
N ASN A 28 -1.83 10.96 7.81
CA ASN A 28 -1.73 12.29 8.38
C ASN A 28 -0.95 13.24 7.45
N GLU A 29 -0.94 14.54 7.77
CA GLU A 29 -0.32 15.55 6.90
C GLU A 29 1.19 15.33 6.71
N ALA A 30 1.91 14.90 7.76
CA ALA A 30 3.33 14.62 7.64
C ALA A 30 3.60 13.51 6.60
N THR A 31 2.79 12.46 6.59
CA THR A 31 2.88 11.40 5.58
C THR A 31 2.52 11.92 4.19
N ARG A 32 1.39 12.63 4.04
CA ARG A 32 0.99 13.20 2.74
C ARG A 32 2.04 14.16 2.17
N ALA A 33 2.70 14.94 3.03
CA ALA A 33 3.79 15.82 2.62
C ALA A 33 4.98 15.02 2.04
N VAL A 34 5.30 13.85 2.61
CA VAL A 34 6.31 12.94 2.04
C VAL A 34 5.85 12.39 0.69
N MET A 35 4.59 11.97 0.56
CA MET A 35 4.06 11.46 -0.72
C MET A 35 4.10 12.53 -1.82
N ARG A 36 3.69 13.76 -1.52
CA ARG A 36 3.83 14.91 -2.44
C ARG A 36 5.28 15.20 -2.80
N ALA A 37 6.19 15.16 -1.83
CA ALA A 37 7.61 15.39 -2.07
C ALA A 37 8.25 14.31 -2.95
N ARG A 38 7.71 13.08 -2.94
CA ARG A 38 8.13 11.96 -3.79
C ARG A 38 7.36 11.87 -5.11
N ASN A 39 6.37 12.72 -5.31
CA ASN A 39 5.38 12.62 -6.39
C ASN A 39 4.64 11.26 -6.41
N THR A 40 4.52 10.57 -5.28
CA THR A 40 3.79 9.31 -5.18
C THR A 40 2.29 9.56 -5.39
N GLN A 41 1.70 8.99 -6.43
CA GLN A 41 0.30 9.17 -6.83
C GLN A 41 -0.60 8.10 -6.21
N CYS A 42 -0.22 6.83 -6.36
CA CYS A 42 -0.99 5.68 -5.89
C CYS A 42 -0.07 4.69 -5.16
N ILE A 43 -0.59 4.05 -4.11
CA ILE A 43 0.12 3.05 -3.29
C ILE A 43 -0.76 1.82 -3.16
N LEU A 44 -0.17 0.63 -3.34
CA LEU A 44 -0.76 -0.64 -2.98
C LEU A 44 0.00 -1.22 -1.78
N LEU A 45 -0.63 -1.30 -0.61
CA LEU A 45 -0.05 -1.87 0.60
C LEU A 45 -0.43 -3.35 0.71
N LEU A 46 0.57 -4.22 0.73
CA LEU A 46 0.41 -5.67 0.71
C LEU A 46 1.00 -6.29 1.98
N PRO A 47 0.36 -7.34 2.54
CA PRO A 47 0.98 -8.17 3.57
C PRO A 47 2.07 -9.05 2.96
N LEU A 48 3.20 -9.19 3.66
CA LEU A 48 4.18 -10.23 3.37
C LEU A 48 3.84 -11.44 4.24
N LEU A 49 3.50 -12.57 3.61
CA LEU A 49 3.12 -13.78 4.34
C LEU A 49 4.24 -14.83 4.29
N ALA A 50 4.55 -15.42 5.44
CA ALA A 50 5.38 -16.61 5.54
C ALA A 50 4.64 -17.67 6.36
N ARG A 51 4.45 -18.86 5.78
CA ARG A 51 3.75 -19.99 6.42
C ARG A 51 2.35 -19.62 6.97
N GLY A 52 1.64 -18.73 6.28
CA GLY A 52 0.30 -18.28 6.67
C GLY A 52 0.27 -17.18 7.74
N GLU A 53 1.43 -16.69 8.18
CA GLU A 53 1.53 -15.57 9.13
C GLU A 53 2.04 -14.31 8.42
N VAL A 54 1.50 -13.15 8.79
CA VAL A 54 1.98 -11.86 8.27
C VAL A 54 3.28 -11.49 9.00
N ILE A 55 4.38 -11.43 8.26
CA ILE A 55 5.72 -11.10 8.79
C ILE A 55 6.12 -9.65 8.54
N GLY A 56 5.31 -8.91 7.78
CA GLY A 56 5.55 -7.50 7.46
C GLY A 56 4.63 -7.00 6.36
N THR A 57 4.99 -5.85 5.79
CA THR A 57 4.27 -5.26 4.65
C THR A 57 5.25 -4.79 3.58
N ILE A 58 4.78 -4.76 2.34
CA ILE A 58 5.44 -4.09 1.22
C ILE A 58 4.45 -3.11 0.58
N ALA A 59 4.94 -1.98 0.10
CA ALA A 59 4.10 -0.90 -0.41
C ALA A 59 4.62 -0.42 -1.78
N PRO A 60 4.44 -1.19 -2.87
CA PRO A 60 4.68 -0.67 -4.21
C PRO A 60 3.86 0.62 -4.44
N ASP A 61 4.50 1.58 -5.07
CA ASP A 61 3.94 2.87 -5.39
C ASP A 61 4.25 3.29 -6.83
N THR A 62 3.46 4.23 -7.34
CA THR A 62 3.65 4.83 -8.68
C THR A 62 3.65 6.34 -8.59
N ASP A 63 4.41 7.00 -9.46
CA ASP A 63 4.40 8.45 -9.66
C ASP A 63 3.58 8.89 -10.90
N GLU A 64 2.92 7.95 -11.58
CA GLU A 64 2.06 8.18 -12.73
C GLU A 64 0.65 8.64 -12.28
N PRO A 65 0.17 9.85 -12.66
CA PRO A 65 -1.07 10.43 -12.14
C PRO A 65 -2.34 9.63 -12.44
N ASP A 66 -2.37 8.93 -13.57
CA ASP A 66 -3.55 8.19 -14.04
C ASP A 66 -3.44 6.68 -13.77
N HIS A 67 -2.35 6.23 -13.15
CA HIS A 67 -2.15 4.82 -12.85
C HIS A 67 -2.73 4.46 -11.48
N ILE A 68 -3.79 3.66 -11.49
CA ILE A 68 -4.30 2.95 -10.32
C ILE A 68 -4.09 1.47 -10.57
N PHE A 69 -3.52 0.76 -9.59
CA PHE A 69 -3.30 -0.68 -9.69
C PHE A 69 -4.61 -1.39 -10.06
N THR A 70 -4.56 -2.10 -11.18
CA THR A 70 -5.66 -2.91 -11.70
C THR A 70 -5.88 -4.16 -10.84
N PRO A 71 -7.08 -4.77 -10.88
CA PRO A 71 -7.32 -6.04 -10.19
C PRO A 71 -6.29 -7.12 -10.54
N GLU A 72 -5.85 -7.19 -11.80
CA GLU A 72 -4.87 -8.15 -12.28
C GLU A 72 -3.47 -7.90 -11.68
N GLU A 73 -3.03 -6.64 -11.61
CA GLU A 73 -1.77 -6.25 -10.98
C GLU A 73 -1.79 -6.52 -9.46
N ILE A 74 -2.92 -6.22 -8.81
CA ILE A 74 -3.11 -6.52 -7.38
C ILE A 74 -3.00 -8.03 -7.14
N GLN A 75 -3.68 -8.85 -7.95
CA GLN A 75 -3.65 -10.30 -7.82
C GLN A 75 -2.24 -10.87 -8.07
N LEU A 76 -1.52 -10.33 -9.06
CA LEU A 76 -0.14 -10.71 -9.31
C LEU A 76 0.74 -10.37 -8.11
N ALA A 77 0.63 -9.15 -7.59
CA ALA A 77 1.40 -8.69 -6.45
C ALA A 77 1.11 -9.54 -5.19
N GLN A 78 -0.16 -9.86 -4.92
CA GLN A 78 -0.56 -10.78 -3.85
C GLN A 78 0.04 -12.18 -4.03
N THR A 79 0.11 -12.68 -5.27
CA THR A 79 0.73 -13.99 -5.55
C THR A 79 2.23 -13.98 -5.25
N ILE A 80 2.91 -12.85 -5.46
CA ILE A 80 4.34 -12.70 -5.14
C ILE A 80 4.55 -12.60 -3.63
N THR A 81 3.69 -11.90 -2.90
CA THR A 81 3.84 -11.69 -1.45
C THR A 81 3.38 -12.84 -0.57
N ASN A 82 2.70 -13.83 -1.15
CA ASN A 82 2.15 -15.00 -0.46
C ASN A 82 2.98 -16.28 -0.64
N GLN A 83 4.15 -16.19 -1.29
CA GLN A 83 5.11 -17.30 -1.47
C GLN A 83 6.15 -17.33 -0.36
#